data_AF-M5TSX2-F1
#
_entry.id   AF-M5TSX2-F1
#
_cell.length_a   1.000
_cell.length_b   1.000
_cell.length_c   1.000
_cell.angle_alpha   90.00
_cell.angle_beta   90.00
_cell.angle_gamma   90.00
#
_symmetry.space_group_name_H-M   'P 1'
#
loop_
_entity.id
_entity.type
_entity.pdbx_description
1 polymer ?
#
loop_
_entity_poly.entity_id
_entity_poly.type
_entity_poly.pdbx_seq_one_letter_code
_entity_poly.pdbx_strand_id
1 'polypeptide(L)'
;MTTDVPAVVDVEFGFVVNIKNAKNQELYFCIDHPGIRDDLGKRRAPFDGTVYVKTNDWDFYLGDTVWEPIADKIGEWRMWLELDGKVIAEKTFSLSSAT
;
A
#
# COMPACT_ATOMS: atom_id res chain seq x y z
N MET A 1 -6.41 -5.79 13.74
CA MET A 1 -5.24 -5.59 12.86
C MET A 1 -4.47 -4.39 13.40
N THR A 2 -3.15 -4.49 13.47
CA THR A 2 -2.27 -3.39 13.91
C THR A 2 -1.89 -2.54 12.70
N THR A 3 -1.83 -1.22 12.88
CA THR A 3 -1.30 -0.26 11.89
C THR A 3 0.11 0.19 12.25
N ASP A 4 0.58 -0.12 13.47
CA ASP A 4 1.96 0.07 13.87
C ASP A 4 2.80 -1.09 13.34
N VAL A 5 3.85 -0.77 12.57
CA VAL A 5 4.70 -1.73 11.88
C VAL A 5 6.15 -1.50 12.31
N PRO A 6 6.85 -2.51 12.83
CA PRO A 6 8.28 -2.38 13.11
C PRO A 6 9.04 -2.29 11.78
N ALA A 7 9.88 -1.26 11.65
CA ALA A 7 10.70 -1.04 10.46
C ALA A 7 11.91 -1.99 10.46
N VAL A 8 11.65 -3.28 10.30
CA VAL A 8 12.62 -4.37 10.19
C VAL A 8 12.51 -4.96 8.80
N VAL A 9 13.64 -5.11 8.11
CA VAL A 9 13.68 -5.69 6.75
C VAL A 9 12.92 -7.02 6.71
N ASP A 10 12.23 -7.26 5.61
CA ASP A 10 11.38 -8.44 5.33
C ASP A 10 10.05 -8.49 6.11
N VAL A 11 9.74 -7.50 6.96
CA VAL A 11 8.39 -7.38 7.52
C VAL A 11 7.41 -6.92 6.43
N GLU A 12 6.40 -7.74 6.15
CA GLU A 12 5.28 -7.39 5.26
C GLU A 12 4.18 -6.64 6.01
N PHE A 13 3.59 -5.64 5.36
CA PHE A 13 2.47 -4.88 5.90
C PHE A 13 1.51 -4.47 4.78
N GLY A 14 0.23 -4.43 5.11
CA GLY A 14 -0.82 -4.19 4.14
C GLY A 14 -2.18 -4.66 4.64
N PHE A 15 -3.15 -4.72 3.74
CA PHE A 15 -4.47 -5.24 4.02
C PHE A 15 -5.05 -6.02 2.86
N VAL A 16 -5.97 -6.91 3.19
CA VAL A 16 -6.77 -7.66 2.21
C VAL A 16 -8.15 -7.04 2.15
N VAL A 17 -8.66 -6.84 0.93
CA VAL A 17 -10.08 -6.58 0.67
C VAL A 17 -10.71 -7.76 -0.03
N ASN A 18 -11.95 -8.05 0.33
CA ASN A 18 -12.80 -8.96 -0.43
C ASN A 18 -13.76 -8.12 -1.28
N ILE A 19 -13.63 -8.22 -2.60
CA ILE A 19 -14.42 -7.48 -3.59
C ILE A 19 -15.47 -8.42 -4.19
N LYS A 20 -16.74 -8.02 -4.11
CA LYS A 20 -17.86 -8.80 -4.65
C LYS A 20 -18.57 -8.09 -5.78
N ASN A 21 -19.05 -8.86 -6.75
CA ASN A 21 -19.89 -8.40 -7.88
C ASN A 21 -19.27 -7.29 -8.74
N ALA A 22 -17.94 -7.23 -8.86
CA ALA A 22 -17.22 -6.21 -9.62
C ALA A 22 -16.32 -6.81 -10.72
N LYS A 23 -16.57 -8.06 -11.17
CA LYS A 23 -15.73 -8.72 -12.17
C LYS A 23 -15.56 -7.85 -13.43
N ASN A 24 -14.33 -7.79 -13.93
CA ASN A 24 -13.89 -6.97 -15.07
C ASN A 24 -13.91 -5.45 -14.85
N GLN A 25 -14.24 -4.95 -13.64
CA GLN A 25 -14.03 -3.54 -13.32
C GLN A 25 -12.55 -3.27 -13.03
N GLU A 26 -12.13 -2.03 -13.31
CA GLU A 26 -10.80 -1.51 -13.01
C GLU A 26 -10.70 -1.15 -11.53
N LEU A 27 -9.84 -1.85 -10.81
CA LEU A 27 -9.42 -1.52 -9.46
C LEU A 27 -8.11 -0.74 -9.55
N TYR A 28 -8.17 0.55 -9.22
CA TYR A 28 -6.97 1.35 -9.00
C TYR A 28 -6.46 1.11 -7.58
N PHE A 29 -5.14 1.06 -7.42
CA PHE A 29 -4.47 0.99 -6.13
C PHE A 29 -3.39 2.06 -6.03
N CYS A 30 -3.12 2.53 -4.82
CA CYS A 30 -1.99 3.41 -4.55
C CYS A 30 -1.41 3.16 -3.15
N ILE A 31 -0.09 3.20 -3.07
CA ILE A 31 0.73 3.18 -1.86
C ILE A 31 1.55 4.46 -1.84
N ASP A 32 1.11 5.44 -1.05
CA ASP A 32 1.82 6.69 -0.83
C ASP A 32 2.76 6.56 0.38
N HIS A 33 4.06 6.56 0.08
CA HIS A 33 5.13 6.33 1.04
C HIS A 33 5.57 7.65 1.73
N PRO A 34 6.25 7.61 2.90
CA PRO A 34 6.57 8.78 3.71
C PRO A 34 7.50 9.81 3.06
N GLY A 35 8.11 9.46 1.93
CA GLY A 35 8.86 10.39 1.10
C GLY A 35 10.21 9.88 0.65
N ILE A 36 10.27 8.58 0.30
CA ILE A 36 11.45 7.94 -0.30
C ILE A 36 11.98 8.83 -1.42
N ARG A 37 13.29 9.05 -1.43
CA ARG A 37 13.97 9.90 -2.41
C ARG A 37 14.78 9.06 -3.39
N ASP A 38 14.95 9.55 -4.60
CA ASP A 38 15.91 9.01 -5.56
C ASP A 38 17.34 9.51 -5.28
N ASP A 39 18.30 9.05 -6.09
CA ASP A 39 19.71 9.40 -5.96
C ASP A 39 19.99 10.89 -6.16
N LEU A 40 19.04 11.64 -6.74
CA LEU A 40 19.10 13.09 -6.92
C LEU A 40 18.41 13.84 -5.77
N GLY A 41 17.93 13.13 -4.75
CA GLY A 41 17.23 13.68 -3.60
C GLY A 41 15.79 14.09 -3.91
N LYS A 42 15.22 13.75 -5.07
CA LYS A 42 13.83 14.06 -5.42
C LYS A 42 12.91 12.97 -4.86
N ARG A 43 11.76 13.39 -4.29
CA ARG A 43 10.75 12.45 -3.79
C ARG A 43 10.27 11.55 -4.94
N ARG A 44 10.29 10.23 -4.71
CA ARG A 44 9.71 9.25 -5.62
C ARG A 44 8.19 9.40 -5.66
N ALA A 45 7.62 9.03 -6.81
CA ALA A 45 6.18 8.92 -6.95
C ALA A 45 5.65 7.78 -6.06
N PRO A 46 4.38 7.83 -5.65
CA PRO A 46 3.71 6.69 -5.04
C PRO A 46 3.85 5.42 -5.89
N PHE A 47 3.65 4.25 -5.27
CA PHE A 47 3.50 3.01 -6.01
C PHE A 47 2.02 2.81 -6.32
N ASP A 48 1.64 3.03 -7.58
CA ASP A 48 0.24 2.98 -8.01
C ASP A 48 0.06 2.25 -9.34
N GLY A 49 -1.19 1.88 -9.63
CA GLY A 49 -1.54 1.20 -10.87
C GLY A 49 -2.98 0.69 -10.89
N THR A 50 -3.34 0.04 -11.99
CA THR A 50 -4.68 -0.51 -12.20
C THR A 50 -4.61 -2.01 -12.48
N VAL A 51 -5.50 -2.77 -11.87
CA VAL A 51 -5.73 -4.19 -12.14
C VAL A 51 -7.20 -4.44 -12.42
N TYR A 52 -7.53 -5.52 -13.12
CA TYR A 52 -8.91 -5.93 -13.33
C TYR A 52 -9.35 -6.94 -12.27
N VAL A 53 -10.54 -6.73 -11.70
CA VAL A 53 -11.18 -7.67 -10.79
C VAL A 53 -11.43 -9.01 -11.50
N LYS A 54 -10.78 -10.07 -11.03
CA LYS A 54 -10.72 -11.36 -11.75
C LYS A 54 -12.01 -12.18 -11.66
N THR A 55 -12.70 -12.13 -10.52
CA THR A 55 -13.89 -12.93 -10.20
C THR A 55 -14.94 -12.09 -9.46
N ASN A 56 -16.19 -12.58 -9.39
CA ASN A 56 -17.27 -11.90 -8.66
C ASN A 56 -17.15 -12.03 -7.13
N ASP A 57 -16.20 -12.83 -6.65
CA ASP A 57 -15.77 -12.90 -5.25
C ASP A 57 -14.25 -13.01 -5.33
N TRP A 58 -13.55 -11.93 -5.01
CA TRP A 58 -12.12 -11.79 -5.27
C TRP A 58 -11.41 -11.12 -4.10
N ASP A 59 -10.42 -11.82 -3.54
CA ASP A 59 -9.52 -11.25 -2.55
C ASP A 59 -8.35 -10.55 -3.23
N PHE A 60 -8.07 -9.33 -2.79
CA PHE A 60 -6.95 -8.53 -3.24
C PHE A 60 -6.14 -8.04 -2.04
N TYR A 61 -4.84 -8.35 -2.03
CA TYR A 61 -3.90 -7.84 -1.05
C TYR A 61 -3.22 -6.59 -1.61
N LEU A 62 -3.30 -5.48 -0.86
CA LEU A 62 -2.51 -4.28 -1.08
C LEU A 62 -1.53 -4.13 0.08
N GLY A 63 -0.24 -4.15 -0.23
CA GLY A 63 0.81 -4.04 0.78
C GLY A 63 2.19 -3.92 0.15
N ASP A 64 3.17 -3.76 1.03
CA ASP A 64 4.59 -3.72 0.69
C ASP A 64 5.38 -4.50 1.76
N THR A 65 6.66 -4.67 1.52
CA THR A 65 7.62 -5.24 2.47
C THR A 65 8.59 -4.14 2.91
N VAL A 66 9.10 -4.17 4.14
CA VAL A 66 10.17 -3.25 4.55
C VAL A 66 11.48 -3.66 3.87
N TRP A 67 12.19 -2.71 3.26
CA TRP A 67 13.45 -2.93 2.53
C TRP A 67 14.49 -1.81 2.78
N GLU A 68 15.77 -2.10 2.53
CA GLU A 68 16.87 -1.16 2.78
C GLU A 68 16.94 0.00 1.76
N PRO A 69 17.31 1.22 2.17
CA PRO A 69 17.65 1.62 3.54
C PRO A 69 16.39 1.80 4.38
N ILE A 70 16.43 1.40 5.66
CA ILE A 70 15.26 1.52 6.56
C ILE A 70 14.91 2.99 6.85
N ALA A 71 15.93 3.87 6.92
CA ALA A 71 15.77 5.24 7.38
C ALA A 71 14.77 6.07 6.57
N ASP A 72 14.63 5.80 5.26
CA ASP A 72 13.68 6.52 4.40
C ASP A 72 12.30 5.83 4.30
N LYS A 73 12.12 4.69 4.99
CA LYS A 73 10.85 3.96 5.12
C LYS A 73 10.07 4.33 6.38
N ILE A 74 10.73 4.99 7.33
CA ILE A 74 10.12 5.44 8.58
C ILE A 74 9.07 6.52 8.29
N GLY A 75 7.90 6.38 8.93
CA GLY A 75 6.79 7.31 8.83
C GLY A 75 5.50 6.65 8.33
N GLU A 76 4.58 7.50 7.89
CA GLU A 76 3.23 7.09 7.48
C GLU A 76 3.22 6.56 6.04
N TRP A 77 2.62 5.38 5.86
CA TRP A 77 2.34 4.76 4.57
C TRP A 77 0.83 4.73 4.37
N ARG A 78 0.32 5.61 3.50
CA ARG A 78 -1.11 5.67 3.18
C ARG A 78 -1.39 4.81 1.96
N MET A 79 -2.27 3.83 2.11
CA MET A 79 -2.63 2.87 1.09
C MET A 79 -4.13 2.90 0.83
N TRP A 80 -4.54 2.96 -0.43
CA TRP A 80 -5.96 2.95 -0.78
C TRP A 80 -6.25 2.24 -2.10
N LEU A 81 -7.52 1.90 -2.26
CA LEU A 81 -8.10 1.27 -3.43
C LEU A 81 -9.28 2.09 -3.93
N GLU A 82 -9.42 2.21 -5.25
CA GLU A 82 -10.55 2.88 -5.89
C GLU A 82 -11.25 1.97 -6.89
N LEU A 83 -12.58 2.01 -6.89
CA LEU A 83 -13.46 1.51 -7.96
C LEU A 83 -14.31 2.66 -8.45
N ASP A 84 -14.40 2.86 -9.76
CA ASP A 84 -15.15 3.96 -10.40
C ASP A 84 -14.80 5.35 -9.81
N GLY A 85 -13.50 5.57 -9.51
CA GLY A 85 -12.98 6.82 -8.93
C GLY A 85 -13.41 7.08 -7.49
N LYS A 86 -13.94 6.07 -6.78
CA LYS A 86 -14.32 6.15 -5.37
C LYS A 86 -13.41 5.27 -4.52
N VAL A 87 -12.86 5.84 -3.46
CA VAL A 87 -12.12 5.09 -2.45
C VAL A 87 -13.04 4.07 -1.78
N ILE A 88 -12.72 2.78 -1.93
CA ILE A 88 -13.49 1.67 -1.34
C ILE A 88 -12.83 1.09 -0.10
N ALA A 89 -11.51 1.30 0.05
CA ALA A 89 -10.73 0.87 1.20
C ALA A 89 -9.51 1.76 1.34
N GLU A 90 -9.17 2.12 2.58
CA GLU A 90 -8.03 2.96 2.90
C GLU A 90 -7.48 2.56 4.27
N LYS A 91 -6.15 2.52 4.39
CA LYS A 91 -5.43 2.40 5.66
C LYS A 91 -4.15 3.18 5.62
N THR A 92 -3.74 3.66 6.78
CA THR A 92 -2.41 4.21 7.00
C THR A 92 -1.65 3.31 7.98
N PHE A 93 -0.41 2.96 7.65
CA PHE A 93 0.50 2.21 8.49
C PHE A 93 1.63 3.12 8.97
N SER A 94 1.92 3.07 10.26
CA SER A 94 2.99 3.86 10.89
C SER A 94 4.20 2.95 11.06
N LEU A 95 5.22 3.15 10.22
CA LEU A 95 6.48 2.44 10.31
C LEU A 95 7.42 3.18 11.26
N SER A 96 7.82 2.52 12.35
CA SER A 96 8.74 3.08 13.33
C SER A 96 9.87 2.11 13.64
N SER A 97 11.03 2.63 14.04
CA SER A 97 12.12 1.79 14.56
C SER A 97 11.60 0.93 15.71
N ALA A 98 11.99 -0.34 15.74
CA ALA A 98 11.71 -1.19 16.89
C ALA A 98 12.35 -0.57 18.13
N THR A 99 11.54 -0.41 19.18
CA THR A 99 12.00 0.09 20.49
C THR A 99 12.71 -1.02 21.26
#